data_AF-A0A915CCH4-F1
#
_entry.id   AF-A0A915CCH4-F1
#
_cell.length_a   1.000
_cell.length_b   1.000
_cell.length_c   1.000
_cell.angle_alpha   90.00
_cell.angle_beta   90.00
_cell.angle_gamma   90.00
#
_symmetry.space_group_name_H-M   'P 1'
#
loop_
_entity.id
_entity.type
_entity.pdbx_description
1 polymer ?
#
loop_
_entity_poly.entity_id
_entity_poly.type
_entity_poly.pdbx_seq_one_letter_code
_entity_poly.pdbx_strand_id
1 'polypeptide(L)'
;MNILPKKKWHVRTKENVARLRRDQKLAAKEEQLIRERAQLAEQQFKVNLLRKNADTRMSLLYGTKRNENVTDKGNVHLEGPSGHVNLFAELEEEDRKNLGTGNKEYEEEKRKEREEYESKVGILKYLGEGSNEFTKQKSWYEQLPSNRFDNNTSKQKVTRILPTGVIDLNEAKKLSKKESRRKKEKKKHKKKRKKTSEDWEEHSRRRKCHRSSTSGENFRDEGIRNHSPGLSDSNEHLQKLRHERMQREEMEKKKTFDLFHPLNEQSKSDDINPKYTSQFNPALARQNRFC
;
A
#
# COMPACT_ATOMS: atom_id res chain seq x y z
N MET A 1 -17.99 15.80 45.63
CA MET A 1 -17.21 14.83 44.81
C MET A 1 -17.61 14.94 43.34
N ASN A 2 -16.66 15.00 42.40
CA ASN A 2 -16.98 15.00 40.97
C ASN A 2 -17.19 13.56 40.46
N ILE A 3 -18.41 13.26 40.00
CA ILE A 3 -18.80 11.95 39.49
C ILE A 3 -18.72 11.85 37.96
N LEU A 4 -18.52 12.97 37.25
CA LEU A 4 -18.55 13.03 35.78
C LEU A 4 -17.48 12.16 35.11
N PRO A 5 -16.21 12.11 35.58
CA PRO A 5 -15.19 11.27 34.96
C PRO A 5 -15.50 9.77 35.00
N LYS A 6 -16.40 9.35 35.91
CA LYS A 6 -16.84 7.95 36.05
C LYS A 6 -18.01 7.60 35.11
N LYS A 7 -18.59 8.58 34.41
CA LYS A 7 -19.71 8.36 33.50
C LYS A 7 -19.19 8.11 32.08
N LYS A 8 -19.73 7.07 31.43
CA LYS A 8 -19.35 6.65 30.07
C LYS A 8 -19.64 7.70 28.99
N TRP A 9 -20.58 8.62 29.23
CA TRP A 9 -20.93 9.69 28.28
C TRP A 9 -20.05 10.94 28.43
N HIS A 10 -19.14 10.98 29.42
CA HIS A 10 -18.36 12.18 29.66
C HIS A 10 -17.36 12.43 28.51
N VAL A 11 -17.53 13.57 27.83
CA VAL A 11 -16.83 13.93 26.58
C VAL A 11 -15.31 13.93 26.73
N ARG A 12 -14.79 14.30 27.90
CA ARG A 12 -13.35 14.41 28.18
C ARG A 12 -12.68 13.10 28.57
N THR A 13 -13.43 12.00 28.67
CA THR A 13 -12.81 10.68 28.90
C THR A 13 -11.96 10.28 27.71
N LYS A 14 -10.83 9.61 27.97
CA LYS A 14 -9.87 9.20 26.92
C LYS A 14 -10.54 8.38 25.82
N GLU A 15 -11.47 7.50 26.20
CA GLU A 15 -12.23 6.66 25.28
C GLU A 15 -13.10 7.48 24.32
N ASN A 16 -13.86 8.46 24.84
CA ASN A 16 -14.74 9.28 24.01
C ASN A 16 -13.95 10.22 23.10
N VAL A 17 -12.86 10.80 23.59
CA VAL A 17 -11.95 11.59 22.75
C VAL A 17 -11.33 10.72 21.64
N ALA A 18 -10.99 9.46 21.92
CA ALA A 18 -10.48 8.53 20.91
C ALA A 18 -11.53 8.13 19.86
N ARG A 19 -12.81 7.98 20.26
CA ARG A 19 -13.92 7.78 19.31
C ARG A 19 -14.10 9.01 18.42
N LEU A 20 -14.18 10.20 19.01
CA LEU A 20 -14.27 11.46 18.26
C LEU A 20 -13.15 11.61 17.23
N ARG A 21 -11.90 11.29 17.60
CA ARG A 21 -10.77 11.32 16.66
C ARG A 21 -10.89 10.31 15.53
N ARG A 22 -11.44 9.11 15.78
CA ARG A 22 -11.70 8.13 14.72
C ARG A 22 -12.75 8.66 13.76
N ASP A 23 -13.84 9.19 14.29
CA ASP A 23 -14.96 9.70 13.48
C ASP A 23 -14.51 10.90 12.64
N GLN A 24 -13.77 11.83 13.23
CA GLN A 24 -13.14 12.95 12.51
C GLN A 24 -12.18 12.47 11.41
N LYS A 25 -11.38 11.43 11.69
CA LYS A 25 -10.46 10.85 10.69
C LYS A 25 -11.20 10.13 9.58
N LEU A 26 -12.33 9.47 9.87
CA LEU A 26 -13.17 8.82 8.87
C LEU A 26 -13.82 9.86 7.97
N ALA A 27 -14.45 10.88 8.56
CA ALA A 27 -15.04 11.99 7.82
C ALA A 27 -14.02 12.68 6.90
N ALA A 28 -12.82 12.99 7.40
CA ALA A 28 -11.76 13.59 6.60
C ALA A 28 -11.32 12.71 5.42
N LYS A 29 -11.28 11.38 5.59
CA LYS A 29 -10.97 10.45 4.50
C LYS A 29 -12.07 10.39 3.45
N GLU A 30 -13.33 10.37 3.89
CA GLU A 30 -14.48 10.36 2.97
C GLU A 30 -14.52 11.65 2.13
N GLU A 31 -14.28 12.81 2.74
CA GLU A 31 -14.15 14.09 2.03
C GLU A 31 -13.01 14.07 0.99
N GLN A 32 -11.86 13.48 1.32
CA GLN A 32 -10.75 13.31 0.38
C GLN A 32 -11.15 12.44 -0.81
N LEU A 33 -11.77 11.28 -0.56
CA LEU A 33 -12.22 10.38 -1.63
C LEU A 33 -13.25 11.05 -2.55
N ILE A 34 -14.18 11.83 -2.00
CA ILE A 34 -15.15 12.60 -2.78
C ILE A 34 -14.43 13.64 -3.64
N ARG A 35 -13.45 14.34 -3.09
CA ARG A 35 -12.66 15.36 -3.80
C ARG A 35 -11.83 14.75 -4.92
N GLU A 36 -11.15 13.64 -4.67
CA GLU A 36 -10.39 12.90 -5.69
C GLU A 36 -11.31 12.41 -6.81
N ARG A 37 -12.49 11.88 -6.47
CA ARG A 37 -13.49 11.46 -7.46
C ARG A 37 -13.97 12.64 -8.32
N ALA A 38 -14.22 13.80 -7.70
CA ALA A 38 -14.60 15.01 -8.42
C ALA A 38 -13.48 15.47 -9.38
N GLN A 39 -12.23 15.49 -8.92
CA GLN A 39 -11.08 15.85 -9.75
C GLN A 39 -10.89 14.89 -10.93
N LEU A 40 -11.02 13.58 -10.71
CA LEU A 40 -10.96 12.60 -11.79
C LEU A 40 -12.09 12.80 -12.80
N ALA A 41 -13.31 13.07 -12.34
CA ALA A 41 -14.44 13.34 -13.21
C ALA A 41 -14.21 14.61 -14.06
N GLU A 42 -13.67 15.68 -13.48
CA GLU A 42 -13.30 16.91 -14.20
C GLU A 42 -12.20 16.66 -15.26
N GLN A 43 -11.16 15.90 -14.90
CA GLN A 43 -10.09 15.53 -15.82
C GLN A 43 -10.64 14.72 -16.99
N GLN A 44 -11.44 13.68 -16.71
CA GLN A 44 -12.08 12.86 -17.74
C GLN A 44 -13.01 13.68 -18.63
N PHE A 45 -13.79 14.60 -18.05
CA PHE A 45 -14.65 15.51 -18.80
C PHE A 45 -13.84 16.39 -19.76
N LYS A 46 -12.77 17.00 -19.27
CA LYS A 46 -11.88 17.85 -20.09
C LYS A 46 -11.24 17.06 -21.22
N VAL A 47 -10.73 15.86 -20.95
CA VAL A 47 -10.15 14.98 -21.97
C VAL A 47 -11.20 14.59 -23.00
N ASN A 48 -12.41 14.21 -22.58
CA ASN A 48 -13.50 13.85 -23.48
C ASN A 48 -13.94 15.03 -24.36
N LEU A 49 -13.97 16.25 -23.81
CA LEU A 49 -14.24 17.46 -24.57
C LEU A 49 -13.16 17.71 -25.63
N LEU A 50 -11.88 17.58 -25.26
CA LEU A 50 -10.76 17.70 -26.19
C LEU A 50 -10.80 16.63 -27.29
N ARG A 51 -11.15 15.38 -26.94
CA ARG A 51 -11.34 14.30 -27.92
C ARG A 51 -12.45 14.62 -28.91
N LYS A 52 -13.62 15.03 -28.43
CA LYS A 52 -14.74 15.46 -29.29
C LYS A 52 -14.33 16.61 -30.21
N ASN A 53 -13.59 17.59 -29.70
CA ASN A 53 -13.10 18.71 -30.51
C ASN A 53 -12.05 18.29 -31.54
N ALA A 54 -11.21 17.31 -31.23
CA ALA A 54 -10.28 16.74 -32.19
C ALA A 54 -11.04 15.95 -33.27
N ASP A 55 -12.06 15.17 -32.89
CA ASP A 55 -12.87 14.41 -33.83
C ASP A 55 -13.67 15.31 -34.77
N THR A 56 -14.25 16.42 -34.28
CA THR A 56 -14.91 17.42 -35.14
C THR A 56 -13.93 18.06 -36.11
N ARG A 57 -12.73 18.42 -35.66
CA ARG A 57 -11.67 18.95 -36.54
C ARG A 57 -11.23 17.93 -37.58
N MET A 58 -10.99 16.68 -37.18
CA MET A 58 -10.60 15.61 -38.11
C MET A 58 -11.71 15.31 -39.13
N SER A 59 -12.96 15.26 -38.68
CA SER A 59 -14.11 15.11 -39.57
C SER A 59 -14.24 16.28 -40.54
N LEU A 60 -13.92 17.50 -40.12
CA LEU A 60 -13.99 18.70 -40.98
C LEU A 60 -12.83 18.74 -42.00
N LEU A 61 -11.59 18.47 -41.57
CA LEU A 61 -10.43 18.56 -42.45
C LEU A 61 -10.30 17.37 -43.42
N TYR A 62 -10.60 16.16 -42.96
CA TYR A 62 -10.29 14.94 -43.70
C TYR A 62 -11.52 14.15 -44.12
N GLY A 63 -12.74 14.64 -43.83
CA GLY A 63 -14.00 13.97 -44.18
C GLY A 63 -14.17 12.57 -43.57
N THR A 64 -13.20 12.13 -42.76
CA THR A 64 -13.11 10.77 -42.25
C THR A 64 -13.63 10.78 -40.82
N LYS A 65 -14.90 10.40 -40.63
CA LYS A 65 -15.41 10.10 -39.30
C LYS A 65 -14.70 8.84 -38.81
N ARG A 66 -13.96 8.93 -37.69
CA ARG A 66 -13.51 7.73 -36.97
C ARG A 66 -14.74 6.98 -36.52
N ASN A 67 -15.08 5.90 -37.23
CA ASN A 67 -16.08 4.96 -36.77
C ASN A 67 -15.47 4.18 -35.60
N GLU A 68 -16.02 4.33 -34.40
CA GLU A 68 -15.59 3.60 -33.19
C GLU A 68 -15.73 2.06 -33.31
N ASN A 69 -16.36 1.57 -34.37
CA ASN A 69 -16.66 0.14 -34.59
C ASN A 69 -15.79 -0.57 -35.63
N VAL A 70 -14.71 0.02 -36.14
CA VAL A 70 -13.86 -0.66 -37.11
C VAL A 70 -12.58 -1.13 -36.43
N THR A 71 -12.60 -2.38 -35.95
CA THR A 71 -11.38 -3.19 -35.81
C THR A 71 -10.85 -3.43 -37.23
N ASP A 72 -10.20 -2.42 -37.81
CA ASP A 72 -9.69 -2.53 -39.16
C ASP A 72 -8.46 -3.43 -39.12
N LYS A 73 -8.62 -4.62 -39.70
CA LYS A 73 -7.55 -5.57 -39.98
C LYS A 73 -6.74 -5.04 -41.16
N GLY A 74 -6.24 -3.81 -41.03
CA GLY A 74 -5.39 -3.13 -41.99
C GLY A 74 -3.93 -3.48 -41.72
N ASN A 75 -3.45 -4.41 -42.53
CA ASN A 75 -2.09 -4.92 -42.62
C ASN A 75 -1.03 -3.79 -42.63
N VAL A 76 -0.44 -3.45 -41.48
CA VAL A 76 0.80 -2.66 -41.39
C VAL A 76 1.92 -3.64 -41.03
N HIS A 77 2.61 -4.09 -42.08
CA HIS A 77 3.76 -4.98 -41.98
C HIS A 77 4.98 -4.19 -41.48
N LEU A 78 5.37 -4.40 -40.21
CA LEU A 78 6.62 -3.88 -39.64
C LEU A 78 7.21 -4.97 -38.72
N GLU A 79 8.04 -5.81 -39.31
CA GLU A 79 8.59 -7.03 -38.73
C GLU A 79 9.59 -6.75 -37.60
N GLY A 80 9.19 -6.97 -36.35
CA GLY A 80 10.12 -7.46 -35.32
C GLY A 80 10.25 -9.00 -35.42
N PRO A 81 11.26 -9.64 -34.82
CA PRO A 81 11.48 -11.10 -34.90
C PRO A 81 10.32 -11.97 -34.35
N SER A 82 9.29 -11.34 -33.77
CA SER A 82 8.07 -11.96 -33.26
C SER A 82 6.79 -11.55 -34.03
N GLY A 83 6.89 -10.75 -35.09
CA GLY A 83 5.72 -10.29 -35.87
C GLY A 83 4.81 -9.28 -35.16
N HIS A 84 5.22 -8.73 -34.01
CA HIS A 84 4.49 -7.67 -33.30
C HIS A 84 5.07 -6.30 -33.65
N VAL A 85 4.23 -5.38 -34.13
CA VAL A 85 4.62 -3.98 -34.39
C VAL A 85 4.61 -3.22 -33.07
N ASN A 86 5.79 -3.00 -32.49
CA ASN A 86 5.95 -2.07 -31.37
C ASN A 86 6.12 -0.65 -31.93
N LEU A 87 4.99 0.04 -32.18
CA LEU A 87 5.00 1.48 -32.53
C LEU A 87 5.61 2.35 -31.42
N PHE A 88 5.75 1.79 -30.23
CA PHE A 88 6.30 2.44 -29.04
C PHE A 88 7.69 1.92 -28.69
N ALA A 89 8.39 1.15 -29.54
CA ALA A 89 9.72 0.63 -29.18
C ALA A 89 10.70 1.77 -28.84
N GLU A 90 10.71 2.82 -29.65
CA GLU A 90 11.58 3.98 -29.46
C GLU A 90 11.19 4.80 -28.21
N LEU A 91 9.89 5.00 -28.01
CA LEU A 91 9.33 5.65 -26.81
C LEU A 91 9.56 4.82 -25.54
N GLU A 92 9.42 3.49 -25.60
CA GLU A 92 9.65 2.57 -24.50
C GLU A 92 11.15 2.49 -24.19
N GLU A 93 12.03 2.61 -25.19
CA GLU A 93 13.47 2.74 -24.98
C GLU A 93 13.86 4.07 -24.33
N GLU A 94 13.22 5.19 -24.71
CA GLU A 94 13.38 6.49 -24.03
C GLU A 94 12.80 6.49 -22.62
N ASP A 95 11.62 5.91 -22.42
CA ASP A 95 11.01 5.73 -21.11
C ASP A 95 11.86 4.78 -20.26
N ARG A 96 12.39 3.68 -20.78
CA ARG A 96 13.33 2.81 -20.04
C ARG A 96 14.63 3.54 -19.65
N LYS A 97 15.10 4.49 -20.46
CA LYS A 97 16.23 5.37 -20.10
C LYS A 97 15.84 6.32 -18.96
N ASN A 98 14.60 6.82 -18.94
CA ASN A 98 14.10 7.76 -17.93
C ASN A 98 13.58 7.09 -16.63
N LEU A 99 13.03 5.88 -16.70
CA LEU A 99 12.56 5.08 -15.55
C LEU A 99 13.71 4.46 -14.75
N GLY A 100 14.90 4.31 -15.36
CA GLY A 100 16.09 3.77 -14.70
C GLY A 100 16.86 4.79 -13.86
N THR A 101 16.64 6.08 -14.08
CA THR A 101 17.19 7.17 -13.28
C THR A 101 16.05 7.92 -12.60
N GLY A 102 15.44 7.27 -11.60
CA GLY A 102 14.65 7.99 -10.61
C GLY A 102 15.46 9.15 -10.03
N ASN A 103 14.78 10.21 -9.60
CA ASN A 103 15.45 11.35 -8.99
C ASN A 103 16.24 10.86 -7.77
N LYS A 104 17.56 10.75 -7.91
CA LYS A 104 18.46 10.22 -6.86
C LYS A 104 18.31 11.01 -5.57
N GLU A 105 18.08 12.32 -5.70
CA GLU A 105 17.86 13.22 -4.57
C GLU A 105 16.60 12.84 -3.79
N TYR A 106 15.52 12.43 -4.48
CA TYR A 106 14.27 12.00 -3.85
C TYR A 106 14.41 10.66 -3.12
N GLU A 107 15.14 9.70 -3.70
CA GLU A 107 15.39 8.42 -3.03
C GLU A 107 16.29 8.59 -1.79
N GLU A 108 17.28 9.47 -1.87
CA GLU A 108 18.13 9.84 -0.74
C GLU A 108 17.38 10.62 0.33
N GLU A 109 16.52 11.56 -0.04
CA GLU A 109 15.65 12.29 0.89
C GLU A 109 14.70 11.34 1.63
N LYS A 110 14.02 10.46 0.89
CA LYS A 110 13.15 9.44 1.48
C LYS A 110 13.92 8.45 2.36
N ARG A 111 15.19 8.20 2.05
CA ARG A 111 16.06 7.36 2.89
C ARG A 111 16.44 8.09 4.18
N LYS A 112 16.82 9.36 4.11
CA LYS A 112 17.12 10.20 5.27
C LYS A 112 15.89 10.35 6.17
N GLU A 113 14.71 10.59 5.61
CA GLU A 113 13.46 10.69 6.37
C GLU A 113 13.15 9.38 7.12
N ARG A 114 13.40 8.22 6.51
CA ARG A 114 13.28 6.92 7.19
C ARG A 114 14.31 6.77 8.31
N GLU A 115 15.57 7.10 8.04
CA GLU A 115 16.64 7.02 9.04
C GLU A 115 16.40 7.98 10.22
N GLU A 116 15.88 9.19 9.97
CA GLU A 116 15.47 10.16 10.98
C GLU A 116 14.28 9.68 11.79
N TYR A 117 13.25 9.11 11.14
CA TYR A 117 12.11 8.52 11.81
C TYR A 117 12.53 7.34 12.69
N GLU A 118 13.35 6.42 12.15
CA GLU A 118 13.87 5.28 12.88
C GLU A 118 14.79 5.72 14.03
N SER A 119 15.60 6.76 13.85
CA SER A 119 16.39 7.37 14.92
C SER A 119 15.49 8.00 15.99
N LYS A 120 14.45 8.73 15.58
CA LYS A 120 13.51 9.38 16.49
C LYS A 120 12.69 8.38 17.32
N VAL A 121 12.34 7.25 16.72
CA VAL A 121 11.64 6.14 17.37
C VAL A 121 12.61 5.23 18.15
N GLY A 122 13.93 5.40 17.96
CA GLY A 122 14.98 4.63 18.64
C GLY A 122 15.21 3.23 18.06
N ILE A 123 14.72 2.97 16.85
CA ILE A 123 14.93 1.73 16.08
C ILE A 123 16.33 1.75 15.46
N LEU A 124 16.71 2.87 14.83
CA LEU A 124 18.03 3.09 14.28
C LEU A 124 18.86 3.90 15.27
N LYS A 125 19.67 3.20 16.08
CA LYS A 125 20.63 3.82 17.00
C LYS A 125 22.04 3.53 16.52
N TYR A 126 22.80 4.56 16.19
CA TYR A 126 24.17 4.37 15.71
C TYR A 126 25.08 4.01 16.89
N LEU A 127 25.95 3.01 16.69
CA LEU A 127 26.91 2.58 17.70
C LEU A 127 27.93 3.71 17.95
N GLY A 128 28.02 4.20 19.19
CA GLY A 128 28.88 5.34 19.55
C GLY A 128 28.19 6.69 19.49
N GLU A 129 26.88 6.75 19.18
CA GLU A 129 26.07 7.96 19.31
C GLU A 129 26.04 8.38 20.80
N GLY A 130 26.70 9.50 21.10
CA GLY A 130 26.95 9.99 22.47
C GLY A 130 28.29 9.61 23.09
N SER A 131 29.17 8.90 22.36
CA SER A 131 30.56 8.70 22.77
C SER A 131 31.40 9.96 22.52
N ASN A 132 32.47 10.13 23.30
CA ASN A 132 33.41 11.26 23.22
C ASN A 132 34.06 11.41 21.83
N GLU A 133 34.22 10.30 21.10
CA GLU A 133 34.70 10.28 19.71
C GLU A 133 33.68 10.90 18.74
N PHE A 134 32.38 10.64 18.95
CA PHE A 134 31.29 11.18 18.12
C PHE A 134 31.05 12.67 18.39
N THR A 135 31.11 13.09 19.66
CA THR A 135 31.01 14.52 20.04
C THR A 135 32.31 15.29 19.80
N LYS A 136 33.38 14.62 19.35
CA LYS A 136 34.74 15.14 19.19
C LYS A 136 35.27 15.82 20.47
N GLN A 137 34.71 15.47 21.63
CA GLN A 137 35.14 15.97 22.92
C GLN A 137 36.23 15.05 23.45
N LYS A 138 37.43 15.57 23.64
CA LYS A 138 38.49 14.80 24.30
C LYS A 138 38.19 14.70 25.78
N SER A 139 38.34 13.50 26.33
CA SER A 139 38.23 13.30 27.76
C SER A 139 39.36 14.02 28.49
N TRP A 140 39.11 14.44 29.74
CA TRP A 140 40.10 15.15 30.56
C TRP A 140 41.44 14.38 30.73
N TYR A 141 41.43 13.06 30.60
CA TYR A 141 42.64 12.22 30.67
C TYR A 141 43.42 12.13 29.34
N GLU A 142 42.81 12.48 28.21
CA GLU A 142 43.50 12.59 26.91
C GLU A 142 44.14 13.97 26.72
N GLN A 143 43.62 14.98 27.43
CA GLN A 143 44.18 16.32 27.41
C GLN A 143 45.25 16.46 28.49
N LEU A 144 46.51 16.56 28.08
CA LEU A 144 47.58 16.91 29.00
C LEU A 144 47.38 18.36 29.50
N PRO A 145 47.48 18.62 30.81
CA PRO A 145 47.36 19.98 31.34
C PRO A 145 48.45 20.87 30.73
N SER A 146 48.07 22.07 30.31
CA SER A 146 48.90 23.01 29.54
C SER A 146 50.23 23.39 30.22
N ASN A 147 50.36 23.12 31.52
CA ASN A 147 51.53 23.46 32.34
C ASN A 147 52.69 22.45 32.26
N ARG A 148 52.64 21.48 31.32
CA ARG A 148 53.73 20.52 31.07
C ARG A 148 54.46 20.73 29.75
N PHE A 149 54.18 21.83 29.04
CA PHE A 149 54.93 22.23 27.85
C PHE A 149 56.05 23.20 28.22
N ASP A 150 56.95 22.77 29.10
CA ASP A 150 58.23 23.43 29.29
C ASP A 150 59.34 22.66 28.58
N ASN A 151 60.18 23.45 27.92
CA ASN A 151 61.17 23.06 26.94
C ASN A 151 62.27 22.12 27.47
N ASN A 152 62.82 21.34 26.55
CA ASN A 152 64.01 20.47 26.67
C ASN A 152 63.86 19.16 27.45
N THR A 153 64.03 18.03 26.75
CA THR A 153 65.25 17.18 26.84
C THR A 153 64.97 15.74 26.41
N SER A 154 65.89 15.24 25.58
CA SER A 154 66.31 13.84 25.45
C SER A 154 65.27 12.72 25.59
N LYS A 155 65.05 12.02 24.48
CA LYS A 155 64.52 10.65 24.44
C LYS A 155 65.46 9.70 25.21
N GLN A 156 65.35 9.65 26.54
CA GLN A 156 65.88 8.53 27.31
C GLN A 156 64.78 7.49 27.46
N LYS A 157 64.88 6.40 26.70
CA LYS A 157 64.11 5.18 26.94
C LYS A 157 64.70 4.52 28.20
N VAL A 158 64.20 4.91 29.36
CA VAL A 158 64.42 4.14 30.59
C VAL A 158 63.38 3.02 30.59
N THR A 159 63.79 1.81 30.22
CA THR A 159 63.00 0.60 30.46
C THR A 159 62.95 0.36 31.96
N ARG A 160 61.87 0.80 32.60
CA ARG A 160 61.59 0.41 33.99
C ARG A 160 61.23 -1.07 33.98
N ILE A 161 62.09 -1.91 34.55
CA ILE A 161 61.77 -3.31 34.82
C ILE A 161 60.74 -3.29 35.95
N LEU A 162 59.48 -3.60 35.62
CA LEU A 162 58.39 -3.73 36.59
C LEU A 162 58.49 -5.10 37.28
N PRO A 163 58.39 -5.18 38.63
CA PRO A 163 58.50 -6.43 39.35
C PRO A 163 57.12 -7.07 39.52
N THR A 164 56.46 -7.39 38.42
CA THR A 164 55.29 -8.27 38.37
C THR A 164 55.28 -8.88 36.98
N GLY A 165 54.97 -10.18 36.86
CA GLY A 165 55.19 -11.00 35.66
C GLY A 165 54.33 -10.65 34.43
N VAL A 166 54.20 -9.38 34.11
CA VAL A 166 53.55 -8.83 32.92
C VAL A 166 54.65 -8.55 31.90
N ILE A 167 54.72 -9.39 30.88
CA ILE A 167 55.70 -9.28 29.79
C ILE A 167 55.31 -8.10 28.91
N ASP A 168 56.29 -7.27 28.57
CA ASP A 168 56.14 -6.17 27.62
C ASP A 168 55.69 -6.71 26.24
N LEU A 169 54.50 -6.32 25.78
CA LEU A 169 53.89 -6.82 24.54
C LEU A 169 54.62 -6.37 23.26
N ASN A 170 55.64 -5.51 23.38
CA ASN A 170 56.45 -5.05 22.25
C ASN A 170 57.57 -6.03 21.87
N GLU A 171 57.84 -7.05 22.66
CA GLU A 171 58.84 -8.06 22.32
C GLU A 171 58.15 -9.25 21.61
N ALA A 172 58.04 -9.12 20.28
CA ALA A 172 57.44 -10.13 19.43
C ALA A 172 58.21 -11.46 19.52
N LYS A 173 57.70 -12.39 20.33
CA LYS A 173 58.15 -13.79 20.35
C LYS A 173 58.03 -14.37 18.93
N LYS A 174 59.17 -14.65 18.30
CA LYS A 174 59.25 -15.40 17.04
C LYS A 174 58.62 -16.78 17.24
N LEU A 175 57.35 -16.91 16.87
CA LEU A 175 56.60 -18.18 16.98
C LEU A 175 57.29 -19.25 16.14
N SER A 176 57.60 -20.38 16.79
CA SER A 176 58.20 -21.57 16.19
C SER A 176 57.39 -22.05 14.97
N LYS A 177 58.12 -22.49 13.93
CA LYS A 177 57.63 -22.99 12.63
C LYS A 177 56.56 -24.10 12.74
N LYS A 178 56.37 -24.69 13.92
CA LYS A 178 55.37 -25.72 14.22
C LYS A 178 53.96 -25.16 14.44
N GLU A 179 53.82 -23.90 14.87
CA GLU A 179 52.52 -23.29 15.19
C GLU A 179 51.84 -22.64 13.98
N SER A 180 52.63 -22.14 13.02
CA SER A 180 52.13 -21.64 11.73
C SER A 180 51.51 -22.74 10.86
N ARG A 181 51.99 -23.99 10.97
CA ARG A 181 51.40 -25.16 10.30
C ARG A 181 49.99 -25.50 10.83
N ARG A 182 49.78 -25.47 12.15
CA ARG A 182 48.45 -25.69 12.75
C ARG A 182 47.43 -24.60 12.38
N LYS A 183 47.86 -23.35 12.20
CA LYS A 183 46.98 -22.25 11.70
C LYS A 183 46.62 -22.39 10.22
N LYS A 184 47.48 -22.99 9.38
CA LYS A 184 47.19 -23.25 7.95
C LYS A 184 46.20 -24.40 7.74
N GLU A 185 46.24 -25.46 8.56
CA GLU A 185 45.26 -26.56 8.47
C GLU A 185 43.85 -26.14 8.90
N LYS A 186 43.71 -25.38 10.00
CA LYS A 186 42.40 -24.87 10.43
C LYS A 186 41.73 -23.95 9.40
N LYS A 187 42.51 -23.23 8.56
CA LYS A 187 41.97 -22.41 7.46
C LYS A 187 41.49 -23.23 6.26
N LYS A 188 42.04 -24.43 6.00
CA LYS A 188 41.58 -25.30 4.90
C LYS A 188 40.21 -25.94 5.18
N HIS A 189 39.91 -26.30 6.43
CA HIS A 189 38.60 -26.88 6.78
C HIS A 189 37.46 -25.84 6.80
N LYS A 190 37.74 -24.55 6.95
CA LYS A 190 36.70 -23.49 6.92
C LYS A 190 36.30 -23.05 5.50
N LYS A 191 37.16 -23.27 4.49
CA LYS A 191 36.86 -22.95 3.07
C LYS A 191 36.02 -24.02 2.36
N LYS A 192 36.05 -25.28 2.80
CA LYS A 192 35.18 -26.33 2.24
C LYS A 192 33.72 -26.27 2.72
N ARG A 193 33.44 -25.70 3.91
CA ARG A 193 32.06 -25.53 4.42
C ARG A 193 31.30 -24.32 3.86
N LYS A 194 31.96 -23.40 3.13
CA LYS A 194 31.29 -22.27 2.47
C LYS A 194 30.79 -22.60 1.05
N LYS A 195 31.43 -23.55 0.34
CA LYS A 195 30.99 -23.95 -1.01
C LYS A 195 29.75 -24.85 -1.04
N THR A 196 29.34 -25.44 0.08
CA THR A 196 28.13 -26.27 0.16
C THR A 196 26.95 -25.52 0.78
N SER A 197 27.07 -24.22 1.09
CA SER A 197 25.99 -23.41 1.66
C SER A 197 25.24 -22.62 0.59
N GLU A 198 25.91 -22.28 -0.52
CA GLU A 198 25.32 -21.50 -1.62
C GLU A 198 24.46 -22.38 -2.55
N ASP A 199 24.64 -23.70 -2.54
CA ASP A 199 23.87 -24.67 -3.34
C ASP A 199 22.49 -25.03 -2.71
N TRP A 200 22.35 -24.91 -1.38
CA TRP A 200 21.05 -25.13 -0.72
C TRP A 200 20.08 -23.96 -0.85
N GLU A 201 20.59 -22.75 -1.11
CA GLU A 201 19.75 -21.55 -1.19
C GLU A 201 19.10 -21.37 -2.57
N GLU A 202 19.67 -21.98 -3.61
CA GLU A 202 19.09 -21.99 -4.96
C GLU A 202 18.05 -23.12 -5.12
N HIS A 203 18.25 -24.28 -4.49
CA HIS A 203 17.26 -25.36 -4.49
C HIS A 203 16.05 -25.14 -3.55
N SER A 204 16.19 -24.33 -2.50
CA SER A 204 15.05 -23.98 -1.63
C SER A 204 14.07 -22.98 -2.25
N ARG A 205 14.51 -22.16 -3.21
CA ARG A 205 13.62 -21.20 -3.90
C ARG A 205 12.86 -21.83 -5.06
N ARG A 206 13.35 -22.95 -5.61
CA ARG A 206 12.70 -23.69 -6.70
C ARG A 206 11.68 -24.76 -6.24
N ARG A 207 11.61 -25.08 -4.94
CA ARG A 207 10.64 -26.05 -4.38
C ARG A 207 9.43 -25.41 -3.66
N LYS A 208 9.28 -24.09 -3.70
CA LYS A 208 8.18 -23.37 -3.03
C LYS A 208 7.05 -22.92 -3.96
N CYS A 209 6.96 -23.55 -5.13
CA CYS A 209 5.96 -23.23 -6.15
C CYS A 209 5.08 -24.42 -6.55
N HIS A 210 4.86 -25.43 -5.68
CA HIS A 210 3.80 -26.43 -5.89
C HIS A 210 3.29 -26.94 -4.55
N ARG A 211 2.30 -26.26 -3.95
CA ARG A 211 1.25 -26.82 -3.07
C ARG A 211 0.43 -25.67 -2.44
N SER A 212 -0.59 -25.24 -3.17
CA SER A 212 -1.81 -24.67 -2.58
C SER A 212 -2.99 -25.01 -3.49
N SER A 213 -3.25 -26.31 -3.66
CA SER A 213 -4.60 -26.82 -3.84
C SER A 213 -4.97 -27.53 -2.55
N THR A 214 -5.60 -26.78 -1.64
CA THR A 214 -6.39 -27.32 -0.54
C THR A 214 -7.55 -28.10 -1.15
N SER A 215 -7.30 -29.39 -1.41
CA SER A 215 -8.34 -30.40 -1.51
C SER A 215 -8.67 -30.82 -0.10
N GLY A 216 -9.94 -30.62 0.25
CA GLY A 216 -10.53 -31.07 1.49
C GLY A 216 -10.44 -32.58 1.64
N GLU A 217 -10.54 -32.98 2.89
CA GLU A 217 -10.43 -34.33 3.39
C GLU A 217 -11.38 -35.29 2.68
N ASN A 218 -10.83 -36.30 2.01
CA ASN A 218 -11.57 -37.50 1.65
C ASN A 218 -11.46 -38.49 2.81
N PHE A 219 -12.47 -38.42 3.68
CA PHE A 219 -12.90 -39.57 4.47
C PHE A 219 -13.36 -40.66 3.48
N ARG A 220 -12.88 -41.88 3.68
CA ARG A 220 -13.25 -43.03 2.85
C ARG A 220 -14.72 -43.35 3.09
N ASP A 221 -15.53 -43.29 2.04
CA ASP A 221 -16.78 -44.04 1.98
C ASP A 221 -16.89 -44.72 0.62
N GLU A 222 -17.00 -46.04 0.68
CA GLU A 222 -17.18 -46.95 -0.44
C GLU A 222 -18.66 -46.91 -0.83
N GLY A 223 -18.98 -46.48 -2.05
CA GLY A 223 -20.30 -46.80 -2.61
C GLY A 223 -20.90 -45.83 -3.61
N ILE A 224 -21.25 -46.40 -4.76
CA ILE A 224 -22.32 -45.97 -5.68
C ILE A 224 -21.92 -44.94 -6.75
N ARG A 225 -21.55 -45.49 -7.90
CA ARG A 225 -21.60 -44.87 -9.23
C ARG A 225 -23.00 -44.28 -9.47
N ASN A 226 -23.10 -43.02 -9.88
CA ASN A 226 -24.23 -42.49 -10.65
C ASN A 226 -23.74 -41.39 -11.62
N HIS A 227 -23.93 -41.64 -12.92
CA HIS A 227 -23.76 -40.67 -13.98
C HIS A 227 -24.72 -39.48 -13.80
N SER A 228 -24.25 -38.24 -13.92
CA SER A 228 -25.12 -37.06 -14.07
C SER A 228 -24.59 -36.13 -15.17
N PRO A 229 -25.39 -35.86 -16.22
CA PRO A 229 -25.02 -34.94 -17.31
C PRO A 229 -25.42 -33.50 -16.95
N GLY A 230 -24.59 -32.50 -17.30
CA GLY A 230 -25.04 -31.10 -17.45
C GLY A 230 -24.45 -30.05 -16.49
N LEU A 231 -23.14 -29.78 -16.58
CA LEU A 231 -22.52 -28.60 -15.94
C LEU A 231 -22.85 -27.27 -16.67
N SER A 232 -23.38 -27.31 -17.89
CA SER A 232 -23.80 -26.14 -18.68
C SER A 232 -25.09 -25.51 -18.14
N ASP A 233 -26.11 -26.33 -17.85
CA ASP A 233 -27.45 -25.88 -17.50
C ASP A 233 -27.51 -25.21 -16.12
N SER A 234 -26.63 -25.64 -15.20
CA SER A 234 -26.47 -25.00 -13.89
C SER A 234 -25.93 -23.58 -14.01
N ASN A 235 -25.02 -23.34 -14.97
CA ASN A 235 -24.43 -22.02 -15.18
C ASN A 235 -25.43 -21.05 -15.84
N GLU A 236 -26.22 -21.53 -16.79
CA GLU A 236 -27.33 -20.77 -17.37
C GLU A 236 -28.44 -20.48 -16.34
N HIS A 237 -28.76 -21.43 -15.47
CA HIS A 237 -29.71 -21.24 -14.39
C HIS A 237 -29.23 -20.18 -13.39
N LEU A 238 -27.94 -20.21 -13.03
CA LEU A 238 -27.32 -19.17 -12.19
C LEU A 238 -27.32 -17.80 -12.85
N GLN A 239 -27.11 -17.71 -14.16
CA GLN A 239 -27.21 -16.45 -14.91
C GLN A 239 -28.63 -15.90 -14.90
N LYS A 240 -29.66 -16.75 -15.06
CA LYS A 240 -31.07 -16.36 -14.95
C LYS A 240 -31.39 -15.79 -13.56
N LEU A 241 -30.95 -16.45 -12.49
CA LEU A 241 -31.14 -15.97 -11.11
C LEU A 241 -30.43 -14.63 -10.84
N ARG A 242 -29.25 -14.40 -11.44
CA ARG A 242 -28.55 -13.12 -11.35
C ARG A 242 -29.30 -12.01 -12.07
N HIS A 243 -29.84 -12.29 -13.26
CA HIS A 243 -30.61 -11.33 -14.03
C HIS A 243 -31.91 -10.96 -13.32
N GLU A 244 -32.60 -11.95 -12.75
CA GLU A 244 -33.81 -11.75 -11.96
C GLU A 244 -33.54 -10.93 -10.69
N ARG A 245 -32.41 -11.17 -10.00
CA ARG A 245 -31.98 -10.34 -8.87
C ARG A 245 -31.77 -8.88 -9.29
N MET A 246 -31.05 -8.64 -10.38
CA MET A 246 -30.81 -7.28 -10.89
C MET A 246 -32.12 -6.56 -11.22
N GLN A 247 -33.07 -7.24 -11.85
CA GLN A 247 -34.40 -6.68 -12.14
C GLN A 247 -35.16 -6.32 -10.86
N ARG A 248 -35.11 -7.16 -9.82
CA ARG A 248 -35.72 -6.85 -8.52
C ARG A 248 -35.08 -5.62 -7.87
N GLU A 249 -33.75 -5.54 -7.85
CA GLU A 249 -33.04 -4.38 -7.32
C GLU A 249 -33.36 -3.09 -8.09
N GLU A 250 -33.49 -3.16 -9.42
CA GLU A 250 -33.91 -2.02 -10.24
C GLU A 250 -35.35 -1.59 -9.98
N MET A 251 -36.28 -2.53 -9.83
CA MET A 251 -37.66 -2.24 -9.49
C MET A 251 -37.79 -1.62 -8.09
N GLU A 252 -37.06 -2.15 -7.10
CA GLU A 252 -37.03 -1.59 -5.75
C GLU A 252 -36.41 -0.19 -5.76
N LYS A 253 -35.32 0.03 -6.51
CA LYS A 253 -34.74 1.37 -6.70
C LYS A 253 -35.74 2.34 -7.32
N LYS A 254 -36.45 1.95 -8.39
CA LYS A 254 -37.50 2.78 -9.00
C LYS A 254 -38.61 3.08 -8.00
N LYS A 255 -39.10 2.09 -7.27
CA LYS A 255 -40.11 2.27 -6.23
C LYS A 255 -39.66 3.22 -5.12
N THR A 256 -38.41 3.11 -4.67
CA THR A 256 -37.85 4.05 -3.70
C THR A 256 -37.72 5.45 -4.30
N PHE A 257 -37.28 5.56 -5.55
CA PHE A 257 -37.16 6.82 -6.26
C PHE A 257 -38.51 7.51 -6.38
N ASP A 258 -39.57 6.80 -6.79
CA ASP A 258 -40.93 7.33 -6.88
C ASP A 258 -41.48 7.75 -5.51
N LEU A 259 -41.11 7.03 -4.44
CA LEU A 259 -41.49 7.39 -3.06
C LEU A 259 -40.81 8.68 -2.59
N PHE A 260 -39.55 8.89 -2.96
CA PHE A 260 -38.76 10.08 -2.59
C PHE A 260 -38.99 11.27 -3.53
N HIS A 261 -39.47 11.01 -4.75
CA HIS A 261 -39.80 11.99 -5.76
C HIS A 261 -41.26 11.81 -6.18
N PRO A 262 -42.23 12.09 -5.29
CA PRO A 262 -43.62 12.08 -5.71
C PRO A 262 -43.77 13.10 -6.84
N LEU A 263 -44.11 12.60 -8.03
CA LEU A 263 -44.51 13.45 -9.14
C LEU A 263 -45.66 14.31 -8.60
N ASN A 264 -45.48 15.62 -8.64
CA ASN A 264 -46.51 16.57 -8.25
C ASN A 264 -47.57 16.61 -9.34
N GLU A 265 -48.28 15.49 -9.53
CA GLU A 265 -49.48 15.42 -10.34
C GLU A 265 -50.59 16.13 -9.57
N GLN A 266 -50.75 17.42 -9.85
CA GLN A 266 -52.01 18.08 -9.57
C GLN A 266 -53.11 17.32 -10.34
N SER A 267 -54.10 16.85 -9.59
CA SER A 267 -55.40 16.29 -10.00
C SER A 267 -55.42 14.86 -10.56
N LYS A 268 -55.86 13.92 -9.71
CA LYS A 268 -57.21 13.34 -9.75
C LYS A 268 -57.50 12.76 -8.36
N SER A 269 -58.29 13.49 -7.58
CA SER A 269 -58.97 12.91 -6.44
C SER A 269 -59.98 11.93 -6.99
N ASP A 270 -59.63 10.66 -7.09
CA ASP A 270 -60.64 9.62 -7.24
C ASP A 270 -61.52 9.72 -5.99
N ASP A 271 -62.82 9.97 -6.21
CA ASP A 271 -63.84 9.98 -5.18
C ASP A 271 -63.95 8.56 -4.58
N ILE A 272 -63.10 8.27 -3.61
CA ILE A 272 -63.18 7.06 -2.80
C ILE A 272 -64.46 7.20 -1.99
N ASN A 273 -65.55 6.63 -2.48
CA ASN A 273 -66.82 6.56 -1.78
C ASN A 273 -66.67 5.58 -0.59
N PRO A 274 -66.56 6.05 0.66
CA PRO A 274 -66.32 5.16 1.79
C PRO A 274 -67.56 4.30 2.04
N LYS A 275 -67.36 2.99 2.20
CA LYS A 275 -68.44 1.99 2.38
C LYS A 275 -69.19 2.08 3.72
N TYR A 276 -68.82 3.04 4.57
CA TYR A 276 -69.48 3.32 5.84
C TYR A 276 -69.90 4.78 5.90
N THR A 277 -71.07 5.02 6.48
CA THR A 277 -71.62 6.36 6.67
C THR A 277 -70.73 7.15 7.62
N SER A 278 -69.93 8.07 7.09
CA SER A 278 -69.21 9.02 7.92
C SER A 278 -70.26 9.89 8.62
N GLN A 279 -70.49 9.65 9.91
CA GLN A 279 -71.35 10.49 10.76
C GLN A 279 -70.85 11.95 10.85
N PHE A 280 -69.67 12.22 10.31
CA PHE A 280 -69.10 13.54 10.20
C PHE A 280 -69.45 14.15 8.85
N ASN A 281 -70.34 15.15 8.85
CA ASN A 281 -70.64 15.97 7.67
C ASN A 281 -69.79 17.25 7.70
N PRO A 282 -68.63 17.29 7.03
CA PRO A 282 -67.69 18.41 7.11
C PRO A 282 -68.26 19.72 6.53
N ALA A 283 -69.33 19.64 5.72
CA ALA A 283 -69.99 20.83 5.16
C ALA A 283 -70.75 21.64 6.23
N LEU A 284 -71.36 20.98 7.21
CA LEU A 284 -72.09 21.64 8.31
C LEU A 284 -71.14 22.26 9.34
N ALA A 285 -69.96 21.66 9.55
CA ALA A 285 -68.97 22.14 10.51
C ALA A 285 -68.32 23.49 10.11
N ARG A 286 -68.46 23.91 8.85
CA ARG A 286 -67.81 25.12 8.31
C ARG A 286 -68.70 26.36 8.26
N GLN A 287 -69.98 26.27 8.66
CA GLN A 287 -70.94 27.36 8.53
C GLN A 287 -70.83 28.46 9.61
N ASN A 288 -70.01 28.29 10.66
CA ASN A 288 -69.86 29.30 11.72
C ASN A 288 -68.81 30.37 11.40
N ARG A 289 -68.94 31.05 10.26
CA ARG A 289 -68.11 32.22 9.94
C ARG A 289 -68.89 33.35 9.26
N PHE A 290 -70.03 33.76 9.82
CA PHE A 290 -70.56 35.12 9.66
C PHE A 290 -71.43 35.49 10.88
N CYS A 291 -70.85 36.26 11.79
CA CYS A 291 -71.48 37.21 12.72
C CYS A 291 -70.43 38.29 12.99
#